data_AF-A0AAU5WV92-F1
#
_entry.id   AF-A0AAU5WV92-F1
#
_cell.length_a   1.000
_cell.length_b   1.000
_cell.length_c   1.000
_cell.angle_alpha   90.00
_cell.angle_beta   90.00
_cell.angle_gamma   90.00
#
_symmetry.space_group_name_H-M   'P 1'
#
loop_
_entity.id
_entity.type
_entity.pdbx_description
1 polymer ?
#
loop_
_entity_poly.entity_id
_entity_poly.type
_entity_poly.pdbx_seq_one_letter_code
_entity_poly.pdbx_strand_id
1 'polypeptide(L)'
;MITRVEEGEAVVQGDEVVRALLTAMATLEDLVEVGHDSQSALSTLEDIAYELGRMDSSKRQQFIEVLERVAAEEPGRAVWIRGIPDALGLDR
;
A
#
# COMPACT_ATOMS: atom_id res chain seq x y z
N MET A 1 -26.79 -2.67 20.16
CA MET A 1 -26.56 -1.66 19.11
C MET A 1 -25.33 -0.84 19.49
N ILE A 2 -24.13 -1.45 19.50
CA ILE A 2 -22.83 -0.82 19.88
C ILE A 2 -21.67 -1.39 19.03
N THR A 3 -21.91 -1.81 17.78
CA THR A 3 -20.82 -2.34 16.91
C THR A 3 -20.30 -1.32 15.90
N ARG A 4 -20.98 -0.18 15.70
CA ARG A 4 -20.73 0.73 14.57
C ARG A 4 -19.55 1.70 14.76
N VAL A 5 -19.11 1.92 15.99
CA VAL A 5 -18.08 2.94 16.30
C VAL A 5 -16.68 2.35 16.17
N GLU A 6 -16.45 1.15 16.70
CA GLU A 6 -15.14 0.48 16.63
C GLU A 6 -14.77 0.06 15.20
N GLU A 7 -15.76 -0.34 14.39
CA GLU A 7 -15.55 -0.65 12.97
C GLU A 7 -15.10 0.59 12.17
N GLY A 8 -15.59 1.79 12.51
CA GLY A 8 -15.22 3.03 11.82
C GLY A 8 -13.80 3.49 12.14
N GLU A 9 -13.38 3.35 13.40
CA GLU A 9 -12.05 3.74 13.87
C GLU A 9 -10.95 2.80 13.31
N ALA A 10 -11.22 1.49 13.30
CA ALA A 10 -10.30 0.50 12.72
C ALA A 10 -10.11 0.70 11.20
N VAL A 11 -11.17 1.13 10.48
CA VAL A 11 -11.08 1.43 9.04
C VAL A 11 -10.21 2.66 8.80
N VAL A 12 -10.39 3.74 9.55
CA VAL A 12 -9.55 4.96 9.43
C VAL A 12 -8.09 4.64 9.74
N GLN A 13 -7.83 3.84 10.77
CA GLN A 13 -6.47 3.41 11.11
C GLN A 13 -5.82 2.60 9.98
N GLY A 14 -6.57 1.71 9.34
CA GLY A 14 -6.09 0.95 8.18
C GLY A 14 -5.71 1.85 7.00
N ASP A 15 -6.55 2.86 6.72
CA ASP A 15 -6.33 3.79 5.63
C ASP A 15 -5.10 4.69 5.89
N GLU A 16 -4.87 5.13 7.13
CA GLU A 16 -3.67 5.89 7.53
C GLU A 16 -2.38 5.08 7.37
N VAL A 17 -2.37 3.82 7.82
CA VAL A 17 -1.21 2.93 7.68
C VAL A 17 -0.89 2.69 6.20
N VAL A 18 -1.91 2.45 5.37
CA VAL A 18 -1.70 2.29 3.93
C VAL A 18 -1.18 3.56 3.29
N ARG A 19 -1.67 4.76 3.64
CA ARG A 19 -1.09 6.01 3.13
C ARG A 19 0.37 6.21 3.53
N ALA A 20 0.73 5.84 4.76
CA ALA A 20 2.12 5.89 5.21
C ALA A 20 3.00 4.95 4.38
N LEU A 21 2.54 3.72 4.15
CA LEU A 21 3.21 2.75 3.28
C LEU A 21 3.37 3.28 1.85
N LEU A 22 2.29 3.80 1.25
CA LEU A 22 2.31 4.39 -0.09
C LEU A 22 3.28 5.57 -0.21
N THR A 23 3.40 6.38 0.84
CA THR A 23 4.35 7.51 0.87
C THR A 23 5.79 7.01 0.95
N ALA A 24 6.05 5.97 1.75
CA ALA A 24 7.35 5.34 1.83
C ALA A 24 7.76 4.70 0.50
N MET A 25 6.85 3.97 -0.15
CA MET A 25 7.09 3.37 -1.47
C MET A 25 7.43 4.43 -2.52
N ALA A 26 6.64 5.51 -2.61
CA ALA A 26 6.92 6.60 -3.54
C ALA A 26 8.31 7.24 -3.30
N THR A 27 8.69 7.42 -2.03
CA THR A 27 10.01 7.97 -1.67
C THR A 27 11.13 7.03 -2.09
N LEU A 28 10.96 5.72 -1.92
CA LEU A 28 11.94 4.71 -2.32
C LEU A 28 12.04 4.60 -3.84
N GLU A 29 10.93 4.69 -4.56
CA GLU A 29 10.91 4.75 -6.04
C GLU A 29 11.70 5.97 -6.54
N ASP A 30 11.46 7.16 -5.99
CA ASP A 30 12.21 8.38 -6.33
C ASP A 30 13.73 8.21 -6.07
N LEU A 31 14.12 7.56 -4.96
CA LEU A 31 15.53 7.29 -4.65
C LEU A 31 16.17 6.30 -5.64
N VAL A 32 15.42 5.29 -6.08
CA VAL A 32 15.87 4.37 -7.14
C VAL A 32 16.10 5.13 -8.45
N GLU A 33 15.18 6.02 -8.83
CA GLU A 33 15.27 6.80 -10.07
C GLU A 33 16.44 7.80 -10.06
N VAL A 34 16.70 8.47 -8.94
CA VAL A 34 17.77 9.47 -8.81
C VAL A 34 19.16 8.83 -8.70
N GLY A 35 19.25 7.53 -8.39
CA GLY A 35 20.47 6.73 -8.44
C GLY A 35 21.37 6.80 -7.21
N HIS A 36 21.07 7.63 -6.22
CA HIS A 36 21.75 7.65 -4.92
C HIS A 36 21.08 6.63 -3.98
N ASP A 37 21.85 5.73 -3.37
CA ASP A 37 21.34 4.63 -2.53
C ASP A 37 20.32 3.70 -3.23
N SER A 38 20.31 3.67 -4.57
CA SER A 38 19.32 2.93 -5.36
C SER A 38 19.27 1.44 -5.00
N GLN A 39 20.41 0.83 -4.68
CA GLN A 39 20.45 -0.58 -4.27
C GLN A 39 19.75 -0.81 -2.92
N SER A 40 19.93 0.10 -1.96
CA SER A 40 19.26 0.00 -0.65
C SER A 40 17.77 0.30 -0.77
N ALA A 41 17.40 1.28 -1.60
CA ALA A 41 16.00 1.60 -1.86
C ALA A 41 15.27 0.45 -2.58
N LEU A 42 15.90 -0.13 -3.61
CA LEU A 42 15.37 -1.29 -4.32
C LEU A 42 15.22 -2.50 -3.39
N SER A 43 16.24 -2.82 -2.58
CA SER A 43 16.16 -3.90 -1.60
C SER A 43 15.00 -3.70 -0.62
N THR A 44 14.73 -2.45 -0.20
CA THR A 44 13.62 -2.15 0.71
C THR A 44 12.27 -2.33 0.02
N LEU A 45 12.14 -1.94 -1.26
CA LEU A 45 10.93 -2.19 -2.05
C LEU A 45 10.68 -3.70 -2.24
N GLU A 46 11.74 -4.47 -2.48
CA GLU A 46 11.67 -5.94 -2.57
C GLU A 46 11.22 -6.57 -1.25
N ASP A 47 11.74 -6.10 -0.11
CA ASP A 47 11.32 -6.56 1.22
C ASP A 47 9.84 -6.23 1.51
N ILE A 48 9.38 -5.03 1.13
CA ILE A 48 7.96 -4.66 1.22
C ILE A 48 7.11 -5.60 0.37
N ALA A 49 7.51 -5.85 -0.89
CA ALA A 49 6.81 -6.75 -1.79
C ALA A 49 6.74 -8.17 -1.22
N TYR A 50 7.84 -8.65 -0.64
CA TYR A 50 7.94 -9.96 -0.02
C TYR A 50 6.97 -10.10 1.17
N GLU A 51 6.97 -9.15 2.11
CA GLU A 51 6.08 -9.20 3.27
C GLU A 51 4.61 -9.08 2.87
N LEU A 52 4.28 -8.20 1.91
CA LEU A 52 2.92 -8.08 1.40
C LEU A 52 2.47 -9.36 0.66
N GLY A 53 3.37 -10.00 -0.08
CA GLY A 53 3.13 -11.27 -0.78
C GLY A 53 2.82 -12.45 0.16
N ARG A 54 3.25 -12.37 1.43
CA ARG A 54 2.98 -13.39 2.47
C ARG A 54 1.61 -13.25 3.12
N MET A 55 0.86 -12.20 2.82
CA MET A 55 -0.51 -12.06 3.30
C MET A 55 -1.38 -13.21 2.77
N ASP A 56 -2.17 -13.78 3.68
CA ASP A 56 -3.25 -14.69 3.32
C ASP A 56 -4.29 -13.97 2.45
N SER A 57 -5.14 -14.75 1.77
CA SER A 57 -6.13 -14.22 0.83
C SER A 57 -7.10 -13.24 1.46
N SER A 58 -7.44 -13.39 2.75
CA SER A 58 -8.35 -12.48 3.45
C SER A 58 -7.70 -11.13 3.71
N LYS A 59 -6.47 -11.11 4.21
CA LYS A 59 -5.71 -9.87 4.45
C LYS A 59 -5.36 -9.17 3.15
N ARG A 60 -5.05 -9.93 2.11
CA ARG A 60 -4.80 -9.38 0.77
C ARG A 60 -6.03 -8.68 0.21
N GLN A 61 -7.19 -9.31 0.30
CA GLN A 61 -8.45 -8.70 -0.13
C GLN A 61 -8.74 -7.40 0.65
N GLN A 62 -8.54 -7.42 1.97
CA GLN A 62 -8.69 -6.23 2.80
C GLN A 62 -7.72 -5.11 2.39
N PHE A 63 -6.46 -5.44 2.09
CA PHE A 63 -5.47 -4.49 1.62
C PHE A 63 -5.88 -3.85 0.28
N ILE A 64 -6.36 -4.65 -0.68
CA ILE A 64 -6.86 -4.15 -1.98
C ILE A 64 -8.05 -3.20 -1.78
N GLU A 65 -8.98 -3.53 -0.89
CA GLU A 65 -10.12 -2.66 -0.58
C GLU A 65 -9.69 -1.33 0.05
N VAL A 66 -8.65 -1.34 0.88
CA VAL A 66 -8.06 -0.10 1.44
C VAL A 66 -7.40 0.72 0.32
N LEU A 67 -6.63 0.09 -0.57
CA LEU A 67 -6.02 0.78 -1.70
C LEU A 67 -7.07 1.48 -2.58
N GLU A 68 -8.20 0.83 -2.86
CA GLU A 68 -9.28 1.45 -3.65
C GLU A 68 -9.92 2.64 -2.94
N ARG A 69 -10.12 2.57 -1.62
CA ARG A 69 -10.60 3.73 -0.84
C ARG A 69 -9.61 4.88 -0.88
N VAL A 70 -8.34 4.61 -0.60
CA VAL A 70 -7.29 5.64 -0.62
C VAL A 70 -7.15 6.24 -2.02
N ALA A 71 -7.25 5.44 -3.08
CA ALA A 71 -7.23 5.92 -4.47
C ALA A 71 -8.44 6.80 -4.80
N ALA A 72 -9.62 6.53 -4.24
CA ALA A 72 -10.80 7.38 -4.41
C ALA A 72 -10.63 8.74 -3.72
N GLU A 73 -9.92 8.79 -2.61
CA GLU A 73 -9.65 10.01 -1.84
C GLU A 73 -8.44 10.80 -2.34
N GLU A 74 -7.50 10.16 -3.04
CA GLU A 74 -6.29 10.76 -3.62
C GLU A 74 -6.30 10.70 -5.16
N PRO A 75 -7.17 11.46 -5.85
CA PRO A 75 -7.35 11.36 -7.31
C PRO A 75 -6.08 11.63 -8.12
N GLY A 76 -5.15 12.44 -7.60
CA GLY A 76 -3.86 12.71 -8.26
C GLY A 76 -2.89 11.52 -8.28
N ARG A 77 -3.06 10.57 -7.38
CA ARG A 77 -2.22 9.35 -7.27
C ARG A 77 -2.99 8.07 -7.59
N ALA A 78 -4.28 8.18 -7.87
CA ALA A 78 -5.19 7.03 -7.98
C ALA A 78 -4.75 5.98 -9.00
N VAL A 79 -4.19 6.38 -10.14
CA VAL A 79 -3.69 5.43 -11.16
C VAL A 79 -2.49 4.64 -10.62
N TRP A 80 -1.54 5.32 -9.98
CA TRP A 80 -0.37 4.67 -9.37
C TRP A 80 -0.79 3.74 -8.24
N ILE A 81 -1.67 4.18 -7.33
CA ILE A 81 -2.18 3.36 -6.21
C ILE A 81 -2.85 2.07 -6.71
N ARG A 82 -3.69 2.16 -7.75
CA ARG A 82 -4.37 0.99 -8.33
C ARG A 82 -3.44 0.05 -9.09
N GLY A 83 -2.25 0.50 -9.49
CA GLY A 83 -1.25 -0.34 -10.14
C GLY A 83 -0.42 -1.18 -9.17
N ILE A 84 -0.45 -0.89 -7.88
CA ILE A 84 0.37 -1.56 -6.86
C ILE A 84 0.09 -3.06 -6.76
N PRO A 85 -1.18 -3.52 -6.73
CA PRO A 85 -1.46 -4.95 -6.66
C PRO A 85 -0.82 -5.73 -7.82
N ASP A 86 -0.87 -5.22 -9.05
CA ASP A 86 -0.21 -5.82 -10.21
C ASP A 86 1.32 -5.77 -10.09
N ALA A 87 1.89 -4.61 -9.74
CA ALA A 87 3.33 -4.41 -9.58
C ALA A 87 3.95 -5.35 -8.53
N LEU A 88 3.20 -5.66 -7.47
CA LEU A 88 3.60 -6.58 -6.41
C LEU A 88 3.20 -8.04 -6.71
N GLY A 89 2.49 -8.28 -7.80
CA GLY A 89 1.95 -9.59 -8.17
C GLY A 89 0.98 -10.16 -7.12
N LEU A 90 0.17 -9.29 -6.52
CA LEU A 90 -0.89 -9.63 -5.58
C LEU A 90 -2.20 -10.02 -6.28
N ASP A 91 -2.41 -9.63 -7.53
CA ASP A 91 -3.64 -9.86 -8.33
C ASP A 91 -3.82 -11.29 -8.87
N ARG A 92 -3.01 -12.24 -8.41
CA ARG A 92 -2.92 -13.63 -8.92
C ARG A 92 -3.14 -14.65 -7.82
#